data_AF-A0A8X6HUD1-F1
#
_entry.id   AF-A0A8X6HUD1-F1
#
_cell.length_a   1.000
_cell.length_b   1.000
_cell.length_c   1.000
_cell.angle_alpha   90.00
_cell.angle_beta   90.00
_cell.angle_gamma   90.00
#
_symmetry.space_group_name_H-M   'P 1'
#
loop_
_entity.id
_entity.type
_entity.pdbx_description
1 polymer ?
#
loop_
_entity_poly.entity_id
_entity_poly.type
_entity_poly.pdbx_seq_one_letter_code
_entity_poly.pdbx_strand_id
1 'polypeptide(L)'
;MLENCILFSECVKSTKAIIVSLNNIRQDVIACLWFCMVFFCLVLSVFSTIEEFEELASAILLRMEIVMVVWFTFEFFLRLWSAGCRSRYQGWVGRLRFLRSPFCVIDVIVIVASVVVLSVGSSGQVFAASALRGLRFFQILRMVRMDRRGGTWKLLGSVVYAHRQELITTLYIGFLGLIFSSFLVFLAEKESNSKHFSNFADALWWGVVSAFYSRPPVTISF
;
A
#
# COMPACT_ATOMS: atom_id res chain seq x y z
N MET A 1 -39.44 -12.78 31.25
CA MET A 1 -38.09 -13.19 30.77
C MET A 1 -37.98 -13.20 29.24
N LEU A 2 -39.02 -13.62 28.50
CA LEU A 2 -39.04 -13.54 27.03
C LEU A 2 -39.11 -12.11 26.45
N GLU A 3 -39.85 -11.18 27.07
CA GLU A 3 -39.96 -9.79 26.56
C GLU A 3 -38.64 -9.01 26.58
N ASN A 4 -37.81 -9.19 27.61
CA ASN A 4 -36.47 -8.58 27.69
C ASN A 4 -35.52 -9.11 26.60
N CYS A 5 -35.73 -10.34 26.13
CA CYS A 5 -34.91 -10.96 25.08
C CYS A 5 -35.26 -10.43 23.69
N ILE A 6 -36.54 -10.08 23.46
CA ILE A 6 -37.03 -9.51 22.20
C ILE A 6 -36.59 -8.04 22.08
N LEU A 7 -36.73 -7.25 23.15
CA LEU A 7 -36.22 -5.88 23.23
C LEU A 7 -34.70 -5.81 23.03
N PHE A 8 -33.92 -6.77 23.55
CA PHE A 8 -32.47 -6.83 23.32
C PHE A 8 -32.13 -7.21 21.87
N SER A 9 -32.91 -8.10 21.25
CA SER A 9 -32.73 -8.49 19.85
C SER A 9 -33.07 -7.35 18.86
N GLU A 10 -34.14 -6.61 19.10
CA GLU A 10 -34.50 -5.41 18.32
C GLU A 10 -33.54 -4.25 18.54
N CYS A 11 -33.10 -4.03 19.79
CA CYS A 11 -32.09 -3.02 20.10
C CYS A 11 -30.78 -3.33 19.34
N VAL A 12 -30.29 -4.57 19.37
CA VAL A 12 -29.08 -5.02 18.63
C VAL A 12 -29.23 -4.96 17.11
N LYS A 13 -30.43 -5.19 16.57
CA LYS A 13 -30.72 -5.09 15.13
C LYS A 13 -30.74 -3.62 14.68
N SER A 14 -31.31 -2.74 15.50
CA SER A 14 -31.32 -1.30 15.31
C SER A 14 -29.92 -0.69 15.46
N THR A 15 -29.12 -1.13 16.45
CA THR A 15 -27.71 -0.69 16.58
C THR A 15 -26.84 -1.20 15.42
N LYS A 16 -27.05 -2.42 14.91
CA LYS A 16 -26.31 -2.92 13.73
C LYS A 16 -26.65 -2.17 12.45
N ALA A 17 -27.91 -1.81 12.23
CA ALA A 17 -28.33 -1.02 11.07
C ALA A 17 -27.81 0.44 11.17
N ILE A 18 -27.87 1.04 12.36
CA ILE A 18 -27.35 2.39 12.63
C ILE A 18 -25.82 2.40 12.57
N ILE A 19 -25.11 1.40 13.11
CA ILE A 19 -23.63 1.30 13.01
C ILE A 19 -23.18 1.06 11.58
N VAL A 20 -23.89 0.25 10.78
CA VAL A 20 -23.54 0.00 9.36
C VAL A 20 -23.84 1.23 8.51
N SER A 21 -24.96 1.93 8.76
CA SER A 21 -25.34 3.15 8.02
C SER A 21 -24.51 4.38 8.42
N LEU A 22 -24.21 4.57 9.72
CA LEU A 22 -23.21 5.55 10.17
C LEU A 22 -21.80 5.17 9.74
N ASN A 23 -21.39 3.89 9.73
CA ASN A 23 -20.06 3.52 9.23
C ASN A 23 -19.92 3.80 7.75
N ASN A 24 -20.97 3.71 6.93
CA ASN A 24 -20.83 3.95 5.50
C ASN A 24 -20.61 5.45 5.22
N ILE A 25 -21.46 6.33 5.76
CA ILE A 25 -21.35 7.80 5.60
C ILE A 25 -20.11 8.35 6.32
N ARG A 26 -19.81 7.86 7.53
CA ARG A 26 -18.61 8.23 8.27
C ARG A 26 -17.35 7.65 7.62
N GLN A 27 -17.38 6.50 6.94
CA GLN A 27 -16.21 5.97 6.24
C GLN A 27 -15.90 6.73 4.96
N ASP A 28 -16.89 7.25 4.23
CA ASP A 28 -16.60 8.09 3.07
C ASP A 28 -15.96 9.42 3.50
N VAL A 29 -16.45 10.03 4.58
CA VAL A 29 -15.84 11.26 5.15
C VAL A 29 -14.48 10.98 5.79
N ILE A 30 -14.34 9.90 6.57
CA ILE A 30 -13.05 9.49 7.15
C ILE A 30 -12.08 9.14 6.03
N ALA A 31 -12.51 8.49 4.95
CA ALA A 31 -11.66 8.18 3.80
C ALA A 31 -11.19 9.45 3.08
N CYS A 32 -12.07 10.43 2.85
CA CYS A 32 -11.66 11.73 2.30
C CYS A 32 -10.67 12.45 3.21
N LEU A 33 -10.95 12.52 4.52
CA LEU A 33 -10.05 13.12 5.50
C LEU A 33 -8.70 12.38 5.57
N TRP A 34 -8.74 11.05 5.45
CA TRP A 34 -7.59 10.18 5.30
C TRP A 34 -6.76 10.50 4.09
N PHE A 35 -7.41 10.59 2.93
CA PHE A 35 -6.78 10.91 1.67
C PHE A 35 -6.10 12.26 1.72
N CYS A 36 -6.80 13.30 2.22
CA CYS A 36 -6.24 14.63 2.39
C CYS A 36 -5.03 14.63 3.33
N MET A 37 -5.10 13.91 4.45
CA MET A 37 -4.00 13.82 5.41
C MET A 37 -2.78 13.05 4.85
N VAL A 38 -2.99 11.94 4.14
CA VAL A 38 -1.92 11.19 3.48
C VAL A 38 -1.29 12.00 2.36
N PHE A 39 -2.12 12.68 1.56
CA PHE A 39 -1.64 13.58 0.51
C PHE A 39 -0.78 14.70 1.08
N PHE A 40 -1.22 15.33 2.17
CA PHE A 40 -0.43 16.34 2.86
C PHE A 40 0.90 15.79 3.40
N CYS A 41 0.91 14.58 3.96
CA CYS A 41 2.14 13.91 4.40
C CYS A 41 3.11 13.62 3.23
N LEU A 42 2.60 13.27 2.06
CA LEU A 42 3.42 13.05 0.86
C LEU A 42 4.03 14.36 0.36
N VAL A 43 3.24 15.44 0.32
CA VAL A 43 3.72 16.78 -0.03
C VAL A 43 4.84 17.20 0.93
N LEU A 44 4.63 17.08 2.24
CA LEU A 44 5.67 17.35 3.24
C LEU A 44 6.90 16.43 3.10
N SER A 45 6.71 15.17 2.71
CA SER A 45 7.83 14.27 2.43
C SER A 45 8.67 14.73 1.23
N VAL A 46 8.03 15.28 0.20
CA VAL A 46 8.76 15.87 -0.94
C VAL A 46 9.49 17.13 -0.48
N PHE A 47 8.84 18.00 0.29
CA PHE A 47 9.53 19.19 0.84
C PHE A 47 10.70 18.82 1.75
N SER A 48 10.64 17.70 2.48
CA SER A 48 11.78 17.20 3.28
C SER A 48 13.00 16.77 2.46
N THR A 49 12.88 16.65 1.13
CA THR A 49 14.04 16.36 0.26
C THR A 49 14.80 17.60 -0.18
N ILE A 50 14.26 18.80 0.08
CA ILE A 50 14.91 20.07 -0.26
C ILE A 50 15.70 20.53 0.97
N GLU A 51 17.02 20.67 0.82
CA GLU A 51 17.95 20.99 1.93
C GLU A 51 17.53 22.25 2.72
N GLU A 52 16.97 23.25 2.04
CA GLU A 52 16.53 24.52 2.66
C GLU A 52 15.36 24.36 3.64
N PHE A 53 14.50 23.34 3.46
CA PHE A 53 13.30 23.12 4.27
C PHE A 53 13.35 21.82 5.09
N GLU A 54 14.47 21.09 5.08
CA GLU A 54 14.58 19.75 5.64
C GLU A 54 14.22 19.70 7.14
N GLU A 55 14.80 20.58 7.96
CA GLU A 55 14.60 20.56 9.42
C GLU A 55 13.16 20.88 9.84
N LEU A 56 12.54 21.89 9.22
CA LEU A 56 11.15 22.25 9.49
C LEU A 56 10.18 21.18 8.98
N ALA A 57 10.38 20.70 7.75
CA ALA A 57 9.51 19.70 7.16
C ALA A 57 9.59 18.36 7.90
N SER A 58 10.78 17.92 8.30
CA SER A 58 10.99 16.69 9.07
C SER A 58 10.33 16.75 10.46
N ALA A 59 10.46 17.87 11.17
CA ALA A 59 9.83 18.07 12.47
C ALA A 59 8.28 18.06 12.38
N ILE A 60 7.72 18.73 11.36
CA ILE A 60 6.27 18.74 11.11
C ILE A 60 5.79 17.33 10.74
N LEU A 61 6.54 16.62 9.89
CA LEU A 61 6.21 15.26 9.44
C LEU A 61 6.19 14.29 10.62
N LEU A 62 7.18 14.34 11.52
CA LEU A 62 7.21 13.53 12.74
C LEU A 62 6.02 13.81 13.65
N ARG A 63 5.66 15.09 13.85
CA ARG A 63 4.49 15.45 14.68
C ARG A 63 3.18 14.95 14.08
N MET A 64 3.01 15.12 12.77
CA MET A 64 1.85 14.60 12.04
C MET A 64 1.79 13.07 12.09
N GLU A 65 2.93 12.39 11.99
CA GLU A 65 3.02 10.93 12.08
C GLU A 65 2.49 10.42 13.42
N ILE A 66 2.88 11.05 14.53
CA ILE A 66 2.42 10.69 15.88
C ILE A 66 0.90 10.85 15.99
N VAL A 67 0.35 11.98 15.54
CA VAL A 67 -1.10 12.24 15.56
C VAL A 67 -1.85 11.18 14.75
N MET A 68 -1.32 10.81 13.59
CA MET A 68 -1.90 9.78 12.73
C MET A 68 -1.88 8.40 13.39
N VAL A 69 -0.77 8.00 14.00
CA VAL A 69 -0.66 6.70 14.70
C VAL A 69 -1.65 6.61 15.87
N VAL A 70 -1.80 7.68 16.64
CA VAL A 70 -2.78 7.75 17.74
C VAL A 70 -4.19 7.59 17.19
N TRP A 71 -4.52 8.29 16.10
CA TRP A 71 -5.81 8.16 15.43
C TRP A 71 -6.06 6.74 14.89
N PHE A 72 -5.06 6.08 14.27
CA PHE A 72 -5.19 4.66 13.84
C PHE A 72 -5.48 3.74 14.99
N THR A 73 -4.70 3.90 16.05
CA THR A 73 -4.79 3.06 17.22
C THR A 73 -6.20 3.18 17.81
N PHE A 74 -6.72 4.40 17.93
CA PHE A 74 -8.07 4.65 18.39
C PHE A 74 -9.15 4.06 17.46
N GLU A 75 -9.05 4.26 16.14
CA GLU A 75 -9.98 3.65 15.16
C GLU A 75 -9.98 2.12 15.28
N PHE A 76 -8.80 1.52 15.42
CA PHE A 76 -8.62 0.08 15.56
C PHE A 76 -9.24 -0.45 16.86
N PHE A 77 -9.04 0.24 17.99
CA PHE A 77 -9.66 -0.11 19.27
C PHE A 77 -11.19 -0.02 19.22
N LEU A 78 -11.75 1.04 18.63
CA LEU A 78 -13.20 1.16 18.43
C LEU A 78 -13.75 0.04 17.54
N ARG A 79 -13.02 -0.36 16.51
CA ARG A 79 -13.38 -1.48 15.65
C ARG A 79 -13.36 -2.81 16.40
N LEU A 80 -12.34 -3.04 17.24
CA LEU A 80 -12.24 -4.24 18.07
C LEU A 80 -13.36 -4.30 19.12
N TRP A 81 -13.67 -3.17 19.75
CA TRP A 81 -14.76 -3.06 20.73
C TRP A 81 -16.12 -3.36 20.09
N SER A 82 -16.42 -2.75 18.94
CA SER A 82 -17.68 -2.97 18.21
C SER A 82 -17.82 -4.40 17.66
N ALA A 83 -16.72 -5.08 17.32
CA ALA A 83 -16.75 -6.49 16.93
C ALA A 83 -17.24 -7.42 18.07
N GLY A 84 -17.04 -7.02 19.33
CA GLY A 84 -17.50 -7.76 20.52
C GLY A 84 -19.01 -7.84 20.70
N CYS A 85 -19.80 -7.00 20.00
CA CYS A 85 -21.25 -6.98 20.09
C CYS A 85 -21.96 -8.07 19.24
N ARG A 86 -21.23 -8.82 18.41
CA ARG A 86 -21.80 -9.98 17.67
C ARG A 86 -21.69 -11.25 18.51
N SER A 87 -22.83 -11.89 18.78
CA SER A 87 -22.92 -13.21 19.42
C SER A 87 -21.99 -14.28 18.81
N ARG A 88 -21.71 -14.21 17.49
CA ARG A 88 -20.79 -15.13 16.77
C ARG A 88 -19.29 -14.94 17.10
N TYR A 89 -18.91 -13.84 17.76
CA TYR A 89 -17.51 -13.51 18.12
C TYR A 89 -17.32 -13.33 19.63
N GLN A 90 -18.19 -13.90 20.47
CA GLN A 90 -18.01 -13.84 21.91
C GLN A 90 -16.84 -14.71 22.39
N GLY A 91 -16.10 -14.21 23.37
CA GLY A 91 -14.89 -14.84 23.90
C GLY A 91 -13.58 -14.46 23.18
N TRP A 92 -12.46 -14.85 23.78
CA TRP A 92 -11.10 -14.55 23.29
C TRP A 92 -10.81 -15.19 21.92
N VAL A 93 -11.35 -16.39 21.68
CA VAL A 93 -11.20 -17.13 20.41
C VAL A 93 -11.97 -16.46 19.26
N GLY A 94 -13.14 -15.88 19.56
CA GLY A 94 -13.93 -15.11 18.59
C GLY A 94 -13.22 -13.83 18.14
N ARG A 95 -12.60 -13.12 19.08
CA ARG A 95 -11.79 -11.91 18.79
C ARG A 95 -10.54 -12.24 17.97
N LEU A 96 -9.84 -13.34 18.27
CA LEU A 96 -8.66 -13.78 17.51
C LEU A 96 -9.00 -14.14 16.05
N ARG A 97 -10.17 -14.76 15.82
CA ARG A 97 -10.64 -15.07 14.46
C ARG A 97 -10.92 -13.81 13.64
N PHE A 98 -11.42 -12.75 14.27
CA PHE A 98 -11.65 -11.45 13.63
C PHE A 98 -10.32 -10.75 13.28
N LEU A 99 -9.34 -10.80 14.19
CA LEU A 99 -7.98 -10.28 13.97
C LEU A 99 -7.26 -10.94 12.77
N ARG A 100 -7.58 -12.20 12.47
CA ARG A 100 -6.98 -12.95 11.34
C ARG A 100 -7.53 -12.56 9.97
N SER A 101 -8.49 -11.63 9.89
CA SER A 101 -8.90 -11.06 8.61
C SER A 101 -7.72 -10.29 7.99
N PRO A 102 -7.40 -10.48 6.70
CA PRO A 102 -6.21 -9.89 6.07
C PRO A 102 -6.14 -8.37 6.25
N PHE A 103 -7.28 -7.68 6.23
CA PHE A 103 -7.34 -6.23 6.46
C PHE A 103 -6.99 -5.82 7.90
N CYS A 104 -7.38 -6.60 8.91
CA CYS A 104 -6.99 -6.33 10.31
C CYS A 104 -5.52 -6.66 10.55
N VAL A 105 -4.98 -7.69 9.90
CA VAL A 105 -3.55 -8.02 9.99
C VAL A 105 -2.69 -6.88 9.43
N ILE A 106 -3.04 -6.34 8.26
CA ILE A 106 -2.35 -5.18 7.67
C ILE A 106 -2.43 -3.96 8.61
N ASP A 107 -3.60 -3.71 9.21
CA ASP A 107 -3.81 -2.63 10.19
C ASP A 107 -2.85 -2.73 11.38
N VAL A 108 -2.79 -3.92 12.00
CA VAL A 108 -1.91 -4.19 13.15
C VAL A 108 -0.43 -4.07 12.76
N ILE A 109 -0.02 -4.62 11.62
CA ILE A 109 1.37 -4.52 11.14
C ILE A 109 1.76 -3.05 10.97
N VAL A 110 0.90 -2.24 10.36
CA VAL A 110 1.17 -0.81 10.16
C VAL A 110 1.29 -0.06 11.49
N ILE A 111 0.39 -0.32 12.46
CA ILE A 111 0.45 0.31 13.79
C ILE A 111 1.74 -0.08 14.51
N VAL A 112 2.06 -1.37 14.58
CA VAL A 112 3.25 -1.88 15.27
C VAL A 112 4.51 -1.30 14.64
N ALA A 113 4.62 -1.36 13.32
CA ALA A 113 5.81 -0.90 12.62
C ALA A 113 5.97 0.64 12.73
N SER A 114 4.86 1.41 12.78
CA SER A 114 4.92 2.86 13.03
C SER A 114 5.40 3.18 14.44
N VAL A 115 4.95 2.43 15.45
CA VAL A 115 5.41 2.58 16.85
C VAL A 115 6.90 2.24 16.98
N VAL A 116 7.38 1.21 16.27
CA VAL A 116 8.81 0.87 16.23
C VAL A 116 9.64 2.02 15.66
N VAL A 117 9.20 2.64 14.56
CA VAL A 117 9.94 3.78 14.00
C VAL A 117 9.91 5.02 14.89
N LEU A 118 8.79 5.31 15.56
CA LEU A 118 8.71 6.42 16.51
C LEU A 118 9.62 6.21 17.73
N SER A 119 9.68 4.98 18.27
CA SER A 119 10.55 4.66 19.42
C SER A 119 12.04 4.71 19.07
N VAL A 120 12.42 4.25 17.87
CA VAL A 120 13.81 4.39 17.36
C VAL A 120 14.16 5.86 17.10
N GLY A 121 13.24 6.64 16.53
CA GLY A 121 13.44 8.08 16.27
C GLY A 121 13.61 8.93 17.53
N SER A 122 13.05 8.50 18.66
CA SER A 122 13.14 9.24 19.93
C SER A 122 14.49 9.08 20.66
N SER A 123 15.32 8.09 20.30
CA SER A 123 16.48 7.69 21.11
C SER A 123 17.83 8.27 20.65
N GLY A 124 17.91 9.00 19.52
CA GLY A 124 19.16 9.65 19.13
C GLY A 124 19.12 10.49 17.84
N GLN A 125 19.85 11.61 17.85
CA GLN A 125 19.90 12.61 16.77
C GLN A 125 20.51 12.06 15.45
N VAL A 126 21.48 11.15 15.52
CA VAL A 126 22.07 10.44 14.36
C VAL A 126 21.13 9.38 13.75
N PHE A 127 20.13 8.92 14.51
CA PHE A 127 19.10 8.01 14.00
C PHE A 127 17.91 8.73 13.36
N ALA A 128 17.80 10.05 13.50
CA ALA A 128 16.73 10.84 12.90
C ALA A 128 16.72 10.73 11.37
N ALA A 129 17.89 10.76 10.72
CA ALA A 129 18.02 10.56 9.27
C ALA A 129 17.55 9.16 8.80
N SER A 130 17.85 8.12 9.58
CA SER A 130 17.39 6.75 9.31
C SER A 130 15.88 6.60 9.55
N ALA A 131 15.34 7.25 10.59
CA ALA A 131 13.91 7.31 10.85
C ALA A 131 13.16 8.00 9.71
N LEU A 132 13.71 9.07 9.13
CA LEU A 132 13.13 9.77 7.97
C LEU A 132 13.02 8.88 6.73
N ARG A 133 14.02 8.04 6.47
CA ARG A 133 13.92 7.02 5.39
C ARG A 133 12.83 6.00 5.69
N GLY A 134 12.73 5.54 6.95
CA GLY A 134 11.68 4.64 7.40
C GLY A 134 10.27 5.22 7.19
N LEU A 135 10.06 6.50 7.51
CA LEU A 135 8.76 7.19 7.38
C LEU A 135 8.22 7.17 5.95
N ARG A 136 9.09 7.28 4.94
CA ARG A 136 8.67 7.20 3.52
C ARG A 136 8.11 5.82 3.16
N PHE A 137 8.66 4.75 3.71
CA PHE A 137 8.10 3.40 3.53
C PHE A 137 6.72 3.26 4.22
N PHE A 138 6.53 3.88 5.40
CA PHE A 138 5.22 3.89 6.06
C PHE A 138 4.14 4.62 5.27
N GLN A 139 4.51 5.71 4.59
CA GLN A 139 3.58 6.44 3.71
C GLN A 139 3.06 5.56 2.58
N ILE A 140 3.92 4.73 1.99
CA ILE A 140 3.53 3.76 0.95
C ILE A 140 2.58 2.70 1.53
N LEU A 141 2.90 2.13 2.71
CA LEU A 141 2.04 1.16 3.38
C LEU A 141 0.64 1.73 3.70
N ARG A 142 0.57 3.01 4.07
CA ARG A 142 -0.71 3.72 4.32
C ARG A 142 -1.50 3.96 3.05
N MET A 143 -0.85 4.29 1.94
CA MET A 143 -1.49 4.38 0.61
C MET A 143 -2.11 3.05 0.21
N VAL A 144 -1.42 1.93 0.41
CA VAL A 144 -1.95 0.58 0.11
C VAL A 144 -3.23 0.30 0.91
N ARG A 145 -3.26 0.71 2.19
CA ARG A 145 -4.45 0.56 3.05
C ARG A 145 -5.64 1.41 2.58
N MET A 146 -5.43 2.51 1.85
CA MET A 146 -6.51 3.36 1.33
C MET A 146 -7.47 2.58 0.40
N ASP A 147 -6.98 1.53 -0.27
CA ASP A 147 -7.83 0.60 -1.04
C ASP A 147 -8.59 -0.39 -0.15
N ARG A 148 -9.06 0.06 1.02
CA ARG A 148 -9.66 -0.78 2.08
C ARG A 148 -10.88 -1.56 1.62
N ARG A 149 -11.54 -1.11 0.55
CA ARG A 149 -12.70 -1.82 -0.02
C ARG A 149 -12.26 -3.02 -0.86
N GLY A 150 -11.02 -3.04 -1.36
CA GLY A 150 -10.49 -4.07 -2.26
C GLY A 150 -11.34 -4.23 -3.52
N GLY A 151 -12.28 -3.31 -3.77
CA GLY A 151 -13.22 -3.37 -4.87
C GLY A 151 -12.49 -3.19 -6.19
N THR A 152 -11.52 -2.27 -6.23
CA THR A 152 -10.62 -2.06 -7.36
C THR A 152 -9.82 -3.32 -7.65
N TRP A 153 -9.16 -3.91 -6.64
CA TRP A 153 -8.39 -5.15 -6.79
C TRP A 153 -9.24 -6.34 -7.19
N LYS A 154 -10.47 -6.44 -6.66
CA LYS A 154 -11.41 -7.51 -7.00
C LYS A 154 -11.94 -7.35 -8.43
N LEU A 155 -12.23 -6.12 -8.86
CA LEU A 155 -12.65 -5.81 -10.22
C LEU A 155 -11.52 -6.08 -11.20
N LEU A 156 -10.31 -5.56 -10.93
CA LEU A 156 -9.13 -5.79 -11.74
C LEU A 156 -8.81 -7.28 -11.83
N GLY A 157 -8.83 -8.00 -10.71
CA GLY A 157 -8.66 -9.45 -10.67
C GLY A 157 -9.74 -10.19 -11.47
N SER A 158 -11.00 -9.75 -11.41
CA SER A 158 -12.10 -10.34 -12.19
C SER A 158 -11.90 -10.14 -13.69
N VAL A 159 -11.48 -8.95 -14.11
CA VAL A 159 -11.22 -8.64 -15.53
C VAL A 159 -10.02 -9.44 -16.04
N VAL A 160 -8.91 -9.47 -15.28
CA VAL A 160 -7.72 -10.27 -15.61
C VAL A 160 -8.05 -11.76 -15.67
N TYR A 161 -8.88 -12.26 -14.76
CA TYR A 161 -9.28 -13.66 -14.75
C TYR A 161 -10.17 -14.02 -15.96
N ALA A 162 -11.07 -13.13 -16.36
CA ALA A 162 -11.91 -13.29 -17.54
C ALA A 162 -11.08 -13.34 -18.83
N HIS A 163 -10.08 -12.46 -18.96
CA HIS A 163 -9.23 -12.34 -20.16
C HIS A 163 -7.86 -13.01 -20.03
N ARG A 164 -7.69 -13.94 -19.08
CA ARG A 164 -6.36 -14.52 -18.77
C ARG A 164 -5.71 -15.21 -19.97
N GLN A 165 -6.50 -15.85 -20.83
CA GLN A 165 -5.95 -16.59 -21.98
C GLN A 165 -5.37 -15.63 -23.03
N GLU A 166 -6.07 -14.54 -23.32
CA GLU A 166 -5.62 -13.49 -24.25
C GLU A 166 -4.39 -12.77 -23.69
N LEU A 167 -4.40 -12.46 -22.38
CA LEU A 167 -3.29 -11.82 -21.69
C LEU A 167 -2.03 -12.68 -21.69
N ILE A 168 -2.15 -13.97 -21.36
CA ILE A 168 -1.02 -14.92 -21.35
C ILE A 168 -0.46 -15.10 -22.76
N THR A 169 -1.34 -15.20 -23.78
CA THR A 169 -0.89 -15.38 -25.18
C THR A 169 -0.12 -14.16 -25.65
N THR A 170 -0.61 -12.95 -25.38
CA THR A 170 0.06 -11.69 -25.76
C THR A 170 1.39 -11.53 -25.02
N LEU A 171 1.40 -11.83 -23.72
CA LEU A 171 2.62 -11.77 -22.90
C LEU A 171 3.65 -12.79 -23.37
N TYR A 172 3.23 -14.01 -23.74
CA TYR A 172 4.11 -15.04 -24.27
C TYR A 172 4.75 -14.62 -25.60
N ILE A 173 3.94 -14.15 -26.56
CA ILE A 173 4.44 -13.69 -27.86
C ILE A 173 5.36 -12.48 -27.68
N GLY A 174 4.99 -11.52 -26.84
CA GLY A 174 5.81 -10.36 -26.52
C GLY A 174 7.14 -10.74 -25.87
N PHE A 175 7.14 -11.67 -24.92
CA PHE A 175 8.35 -12.16 -24.26
C PHE A 175 9.27 -12.93 -25.23
N LEU A 176 8.71 -13.78 -26.09
CA LEU A 176 9.46 -14.50 -27.12
C LEU A 176 10.10 -13.52 -28.13
N GLY A 177 9.32 -12.53 -28.59
CA GLY A 177 9.81 -11.47 -29.47
C GLY A 177 10.89 -10.61 -28.84
N LEU A 178 10.76 -10.28 -27.55
CA LEU A 178 11.76 -9.54 -26.79
C LEU A 178 13.08 -10.31 -26.69
N ILE A 179 13.04 -11.62 -26.37
CA ILE A 179 14.24 -12.47 -26.31
C ILE A 179 14.89 -12.56 -27.69
N PHE A 180 14.10 -12.81 -28.74
CA PHE A 180 14.61 -12.94 -30.09
C PHE A 180 15.25 -11.65 -30.60
N SER A 181 14.59 -10.51 -30.40
CA SER A 181 15.11 -9.18 -30.76
C SER A 181 16.38 -8.84 -29.98
N SER A 182 16.41 -9.09 -28.67
CA SER A 182 17.59 -8.86 -27.83
C SER A 182 18.77 -9.74 -28.26
N PHE A 183 18.51 -10.98 -28.67
CA PHE A 183 19.54 -11.89 -29.17
C PHE A 183 20.12 -11.42 -30.51
N LEU A 184 19.27 -10.96 -31.44
CA LEU A 184 19.74 -10.41 -32.71
C LEU A 184 20.59 -9.14 -32.51
N VAL A 185 20.16 -8.23 -31.64
CA VAL A 185 20.93 -7.02 -31.30
C VAL A 185 22.24 -7.38 -30.62
N PHE A 186 22.23 -8.36 -29.71
CA PHE A 186 23.46 -8.86 -29.09
C PHE A 186 24.42 -9.39 -30.15
N LEU A 187 23.98 -10.22 -31.10
CA LEU A 187 24.86 -10.73 -32.16
C LEU A 187 25.37 -9.63 -33.09
N ALA A 188 24.53 -8.65 -33.43
CA ALA A 188 24.90 -7.55 -34.32
C ALA A 188 25.93 -6.59 -33.68
N GLU A 189 25.75 -6.26 -32.41
CA GLU A 189 26.56 -5.25 -31.72
C GLU A 189 27.69 -5.81 -30.85
N LYS A 190 27.78 -7.14 -30.68
CA LYS A 190 28.83 -7.77 -29.87
C LYS A 190 30.24 -7.47 -30.39
N GLU A 191 30.41 -7.35 -31.70
CA GLU A 191 31.72 -7.08 -32.32
C GLU A 191 32.05 -5.58 -32.41
N SER A 192 31.06 -4.72 -32.65
CA SER A 192 31.22 -3.25 -32.80
C SER A 192 31.21 -2.48 -31.47
N ASN A 193 30.33 -2.85 -30.52
CA ASN A 193 30.08 -2.12 -29.27
C ASN A 193 30.19 -3.02 -28.03
N SER A 194 31.33 -3.71 -27.89
CA SER A 194 31.62 -4.62 -26.75
C SER A 194 31.57 -3.96 -25.36
N LYS A 195 31.62 -2.62 -25.27
CA LYS A 195 31.47 -1.86 -24.02
C LYS A 195 30.02 -1.77 -23.53
N HIS A 196 29.03 -1.78 -24.43
CA HIS A 196 27.61 -1.61 -24.07
C HIS A 196 26.86 -2.95 -24.02
N PHE A 197 27.31 -3.96 -24.78
CA PHE A 197 26.69 -5.27 -24.84
C PHE A 197 27.70 -6.36 -24.44
N SER A 198 28.10 -6.35 -23.16
CA SER A 198 29.08 -7.31 -22.63
C SER A 198 28.47 -8.69 -22.40
N ASN A 199 27.24 -8.72 -21.90
CA ASN A 199 26.50 -9.92 -21.59
C ASN A 199 25.11 -9.89 -22.25
N PHE A 200 24.52 -11.08 -22.42
CA PHE A 200 23.15 -11.19 -22.90
C PHE A 200 22.14 -10.43 -22.03
N ALA A 201 22.42 -10.29 -20.72
CA ALA A 201 21.60 -9.51 -19.80
C ALA A 201 21.55 -8.01 -20.16
N ASP A 202 22.64 -7.44 -20.69
CA ASP A 202 22.69 -6.03 -21.10
C ASP A 202 21.83 -5.80 -22.34
N ALA A 203 21.87 -6.74 -23.28
CA ALA A 203 21.02 -6.73 -24.47
C ALA A 203 19.54 -6.92 -24.11
N LEU A 204 19.23 -7.79 -23.14
CA LEU A 204 17.87 -7.97 -22.63
C LEU A 204 17.34 -6.70 -21.94
N TRP A 205 18.18 -6.04 -21.13
CA TRP A 205 17.83 -4.76 -20.50
C TRP A 205 17.53 -3.69 -21.56
N TRP A 206 18.39 -3.56 -22.57
CA TRP A 206 18.15 -2.66 -23.70
C TRP A 206 16.84 -3.00 -24.43
N GLY A 207 16.57 -4.28 -24.68
CA GLY A 207 15.33 -4.74 -25.33
C GLY A 207 14.08 -4.39 -24.53
N VAL A 208 14.11 -4.56 -23.19
CA VAL A 208 13.00 -4.15 -22.30
C VAL A 208 12.79 -2.64 -22.34
N VAL A 209 13.87 -1.85 -22.24
CA VAL A 209 13.77 -0.39 -22.26
C VAL A 209 13.23 0.10 -23.61
N SER A 210 13.73 -0.43 -24.72
CA SER A 210 13.26 -0.07 -26.07
C SER A 210 11.82 -0.50 -26.35
N ALA A 211 11.36 -1.61 -25.76
CA ALA A 211 9.98 -2.05 -25.90
C ALA A 211 8.99 -1.17 -25.10
N PHE A 212 9.43 -0.57 -23.99
CA PHE A 212 8.56 0.22 -23.10
C PHE A 212 8.68 1.74 -23.31
N TYR A 213 9.81 2.24 -23.79
CA TYR A 213 10.08 3.66 -24.00
C TYR A 213 10.19 4.00 -25.48
N SER A 214 9.59 5.13 -25.91
CA SER A 214 9.68 5.61 -27.29
C SER A 214 11.07 6.10 -27.73
N ARG A 215 12.04 6.23 -26.82
CA ARG A 215 13.44 6.53 -27.18
C ARG A 215 14.38 5.50 -26.54
N PRO A 216 15.10 4.71 -27.34
CA PRO A 216 16.12 3.82 -26.81
C PRO A 216 17.28 4.64 -26.21
N PRO A 217 17.86 4.20 -25.08
CA PRO A 217 18.94 4.90 -24.39
C PRO A 217 20.27 4.85 -25.16
N VAL A 218 20.38 3.97 -26.14
CA VAL A 218 21.58 3.77 -26.96
C VAL A 218 21.16 3.72 -28.42
N THR A 219 21.78 4.56 -29.25
CA THR A 219 21.66 4.51 -30.70
C THR A 219 22.49 3.34 -31.24
N ILE A 220 21.81 2.31 -31.75
CA ILE A 220 22.45 1.21 -32.48
C ILE A 220 23.12 1.78 -33.72
N SER A 221 24.37 1.39 -33.96
CA SER A 221 25.09 1.77 -35.18
C SER A 221 24.73 0.76 -36.27
N PHE A 222 23.69 1.08 -37.05
CA PHE A 222 23.38 0.40 -38.30
C PHE A 222 24.14 1.05 -39.47
#